data_AF-A0A6J3M0D0-F1
#
_entry.id   AF-A0A6J3M0D0-F1
#
_cell.length_a   1.000
_cell.length_b   1.000
_cell.length_c   1.000
_cell.angle_alpha   90.00
_cell.angle_beta   90.00
_cell.angle_gamma   90.00
#
_symmetry.space_group_name_H-M   'P 1'
#
loop_
_entity.id
_entity.type
_entity.pdbx_description
1 polymer ?
#
loop_
_entity_poly.entity_id
_entity_poly.type
_entity_poly.pdbx_seq_one_letter_code
_entity_poly.pdbx_strand_id
1 'polypeptide(L)'
;MEIYHEYSEWRLAEDYCGLHACLAALNNRDAYQNAPRLSQHVARLIKSVKPDEKQPSDTQYALMAAFWALIRWSLDPSKASYDAIPAFYRPSPWQYFVMHAHVVDFAPPVHQREYLCRKPNPDLSWLTEACKTIEVVWDRNKNTFSHDPRTGQYDLSAEFKAEISRLESWTWGPSVRAYLPNADHYMRIRH
;
A
#
# COMPACT_ATOMS: atom_id res chain seq x y z
N MET A 1 14.56 -4.07 -43.36
CA MET A 1 13.29 -4.61 -42.86
C MET A 1 13.59 -5.18 -41.48
N GLU A 2 13.75 -4.30 -40.50
CA GLU A 2 14.01 -4.68 -39.10
C GLU A 2 13.22 -3.71 -38.24
N ILE A 3 11.93 -4.01 -38.16
CA ILE A 3 11.03 -3.58 -37.11
C ILE A 3 10.65 -4.91 -36.42
N TYR A 4 10.30 -4.87 -35.13
CA TYR A 4 9.87 -6.01 -34.30
C TYR A 4 10.98 -6.67 -33.47
N HIS A 5 11.38 -6.02 -32.37
CA HIS A 5 11.59 -6.75 -31.11
C HIS A 5 11.45 -5.92 -29.82
N GLU A 6 11.20 -4.61 -29.89
CA GLU A 6 11.26 -3.73 -28.70
C GLU A 6 9.90 -3.40 -28.02
N TYR A 7 8.77 -3.89 -28.52
CA TYR A 7 7.43 -3.49 -28.04
C TYR A 7 6.66 -4.54 -27.23
N SER A 8 7.29 -5.67 -26.88
CA SER A 8 6.60 -6.80 -26.24
C SER A 8 6.53 -6.72 -24.71
N GLU A 9 7.54 -6.13 -24.05
CA GLU A 9 7.66 -6.22 -22.59
C GLU A 9 6.88 -5.10 -21.86
N TRP A 10 6.79 -3.90 -22.45
CA TRP A 10 6.14 -2.74 -21.82
C TRP A 10 4.60 -2.82 -21.78
N ARG A 11 3.96 -3.49 -22.75
CA ARG A 11 2.50 -3.70 -22.72
C ARG A 11 2.05 -4.61 -21.58
N LEU A 12 2.90 -5.58 -21.19
CA LEU A 12 2.60 -6.50 -20.10
C LEU A 12 2.48 -5.80 -18.75
N ALA A 13 3.27 -4.75 -18.50
CA ALA A 13 3.23 -4.04 -17.22
C ALA A 13 1.92 -3.27 -17.03
N GLU A 14 1.43 -2.56 -18.06
CA GLU A 14 0.15 -1.85 -18.00
C GLU A 14 -1.04 -2.81 -17.99
N ASP A 15 -1.03 -3.85 -18.82
CA ASP A 15 -2.09 -4.85 -18.87
C ASP A 15 -2.19 -5.64 -17.55
N TYR A 16 -1.06 -5.93 -16.91
CA TYR A 16 -1.02 -6.64 -15.63
C TYR A 16 -1.36 -5.73 -14.45
N CYS A 17 -0.80 -4.51 -14.41
CA CYS A 17 -0.92 -3.64 -13.25
C CYS A 17 -2.17 -2.77 -13.26
N GLY A 18 -2.60 -2.35 -14.44
CA GLY A 18 -3.50 -1.22 -14.65
C GLY A 18 -2.80 0.13 -14.51
N LEU A 19 -3.52 1.20 -14.83
CA LEU A 19 -3.06 2.58 -14.66
C LEU A 19 -3.14 3.06 -13.20
N HIS A 20 -4.10 2.54 -12.44
CA HIS A 20 -4.30 2.84 -11.03
C HIS A 20 -4.88 1.62 -10.30
N ALA A 21 -4.85 1.67 -8.96
CA ALA A 21 -5.51 0.68 -8.13
C ALA A 21 -7.02 0.63 -8.42
N CYS A 22 -7.57 -0.56 -8.68
CA CYS A 22 -9.01 -0.75 -8.81
C CYS A 22 -9.63 -0.90 -7.41
N LEU A 23 -10.05 0.22 -6.81
CA LEU A 23 -10.57 0.26 -5.43
C LEU A 23 -11.82 -0.61 -5.23
N ALA A 24 -12.68 -0.67 -6.25
CA ALA A 24 -13.90 -1.49 -6.23
C ALA A 24 -13.60 -2.99 -6.07
N ALA A 25 -12.39 -3.45 -6.35
CA ALA A 25 -11.99 -4.85 -6.12
C ALA A 25 -12.03 -5.24 -4.64
N LEU A 26 -12.03 -4.28 -3.70
CA LEU A 26 -12.16 -4.55 -2.27
C LEU A 26 -13.59 -4.95 -1.87
N ASN A 27 -14.63 -4.39 -2.49
CA ASN A 27 -16.02 -4.60 -2.04
C ASN A 27 -16.97 -5.18 -3.10
N ASN A 28 -16.57 -5.23 -4.38
CA ASN A 28 -17.40 -5.74 -5.45
C ASN A 28 -16.72 -6.92 -6.15
N ARG A 29 -17.41 -8.08 -6.20
CA ARG A 29 -16.88 -9.32 -6.76
C ARG A 29 -16.64 -9.23 -8.27
N ASP A 30 -17.55 -8.61 -9.00
CA ASP A 30 -17.44 -8.47 -10.46
C ASP A 30 -16.31 -7.50 -10.80
N ALA A 31 -16.20 -6.39 -10.06
CA ALA A 31 -15.08 -5.48 -10.19
C ALA A 31 -13.74 -6.18 -9.88
N TYR A 32 -13.68 -7.02 -8.83
CA TYR A 32 -12.48 -7.81 -8.53
C TYR A 32 -12.11 -8.76 -9.67
N GLN A 33 -13.07 -9.49 -10.24
CA GLN A 33 -12.80 -10.46 -11.31
C GLN A 33 -12.30 -9.79 -12.59
N ASN A 34 -12.79 -8.58 -12.87
CA ASN A 34 -12.41 -7.79 -14.04
C ASN A 34 -11.24 -6.81 -13.79
N ALA A 35 -10.78 -6.66 -12.55
CA ALA A 35 -9.67 -5.78 -12.22
C ALA A 35 -8.33 -6.31 -12.77
N PRO A 36 -7.36 -5.43 -13.03
CA PRO A 36 -5.98 -5.84 -13.32
C PRO A 36 -5.42 -6.78 -12.25
N ARG A 37 -4.52 -7.68 -12.65
CA ARG A 37 -3.97 -8.74 -11.77
C ARG A 37 -3.31 -8.18 -10.52
N LEU A 38 -2.60 -7.05 -10.65
CA LEU A 38 -2.02 -6.40 -9.47
C LEU A 38 -3.09 -5.93 -8.48
N SER A 39 -4.16 -5.31 -8.97
CA SER A 39 -5.28 -4.90 -8.11
C SER A 39 -5.94 -6.11 -7.43
N GLN A 40 -6.10 -7.23 -8.12
CA GLN A 40 -6.61 -8.47 -7.50
C GLN A 40 -5.68 -8.95 -6.37
N HIS A 41 -4.37 -8.97 -6.62
CA HIS A 41 -3.38 -9.40 -5.64
C HIS A 41 -3.40 -8.51 -4.39
N VAL A 42 -3.36 -7.19 -4.57
CA VAL A 42 -3.38 -6.24 -3.46
C VAL A 42 -4.71 -6.30 -2.71
N ALA A 43 -5.85 -6.41 -3.39
CA ALA A 43 -7.14 -6.52 -2.73
C ALA A 43 -7.22 -7.76 -1.81
N ARG A 44 -6.64 -8.90 -2.23
CA ARG A 44 -6.53 -10.09 -1.38
C ARG A 44 -5.65 -9.85 -0.16
N LEU A 45 -4.50 -9.19 -0.36
CA LEU A 45 -3.59 -8.83 0.71
C LEU A 45 -4.29 -7.93 1.75
N ILE A 46 -4.98 -6.87 1.32
CA ILE A 46 -5.68 -5.95 2.21
C ILE A 46 -6.83 -6.62 2.97
N LYS A 47 -7.57 -7.54 2.32
CA LYS A 47 -8.59 -8.34 3.01
C LYS A 47 -8.00 -9.24 4.10
N SER A 48 -6.76 -9.67 3.95
CA SER A 48 -6.07 -10.45 4.99
C SER A 48 -5.59 -9.61 6.18
N VAL A 49 -5.36 -8.30 5.97
CA VAL A 49 -4.93 -7.36 7.01
C VAL A 49 -6.07 -7.05 8.00
N LYS A 50 -7.30 -6.86 7.50
CA LYS A 50 -8.49 -6.61 8.31
C LYS A 50 -9.66 -7.52 7.88
N PRO A 51 -9.65 -8.81 8.26
CA PRO A 51 -10.62 -9.80 7.78
C PRO A 51 -12.03 -9.61 8.36
N ASP A 52 -12.15 -8.95 9.52
CA ASP A 52 -13.42 -8.79 10.23
C ASP A 52 -14.29 -7.62 9.71
N GLU A 53 -13.73 -6.77 8.83
CA GLU A 53 -14.47 -5.63 8.26
C GLU A 53 -15.44 -6.10 7.17
N LYS A 54 -16.76 -5.95 7.43
CA LYS A 54 -17.82 -6.30 6.47
C LYS A 54 -17.80 -5.43 5.20
N GLN A 55 -17.36 -4.19 5.33
CA GLN A 55 -17.20 -3.24 4.24
C GLN A 55 -15.83 -2.57 4.39
N PRO A 56 -15.14 -2.23 3.28
CA PRO A 56 -13.82 -1.68 3.41
C PRO A 56 -13.81 -0.30 4.05
N SER A 57 -12.97 -0.10 5.05
CA SER A 57 -12.71 1.21 5.65
C SER A 57 -11.84 2.10 4.76
N ASP A 58 -11.85 3.41 5.04
CA ASP A 58 -10.92 4.37 4.41
C ASP A 58 -9.46 3.91 4.55
N THR A 59 -9.12 3.27 5.67
CA THR A 59 -7.79 2.69 5.89
C THR A 59 -7.48 1.58 4.89
N GLN A 60 -8.43 0.68 4.61
CA GLN A 60 -8.22 -0.37 3.61
C GLN A 60 -8.06 0.20 2.20
N TYR A 61 -8.79 1.25 1.85
CA TYR A 61 -8.61 1.96 0.58
C TYR A 61 -7.25 2.67 0.49
N ALA A 62 -6.79 3.28 1.57
CA ALA A 62 -5.47 3.90 1.65
C ALA A 62 -4.34 2.88 1.51
N LEU A 63 -4.45 1.75 2.23
CA LEU A 63 -3.47 0.67 2.15
C LEU A 63 -3.44 0.04 0.76
N MET A 64 -4.61 -0.15 0.13
CA MET A 64 -4.72 -0.61 -1.26
C MET A 64 -3.94 0.30 -2.21
N ALA A 65 -4.09 1.62 -2.09
CA ALA A 65 -3.35 2.57 -2.91
C ALA A 65 -1.84 2.52 -2.65
N ALA A 66 -1.42 2.50 -1.38
CA ALA A 66 0.00 2.49 -1.01
C ALA A 66 0.69 1.18 -1.45
N PHE A 67 0.07 0.03 -1.20
CA PHE A 67 0.63 -1.28 -1.56
C PHE A 67 0.64 -1.48 -3.08
N TRP A 68 -0.41 -1.04 -3.77
CA TRP A 68 -0.43 -1.06 -5.23
C TRP A 68 0.69 -0.22 -5.82
N ALA A 69 0.91 1.01 -5.32
CA ALA A 69 1.98 1.87 -5.81
C ALA A 69 3.37 1.26 -5.58
N LEU A 70 3.60 0.70 -4.39
CA LEU A 70 4.86 0.03 -4.05
C LEU A 70 5.13 -1.16 -4.98
N ILE A 71 4.16 -2.07 -5.13
CA ILE A 71 4.33 -3.28 -5.95
C ILE A 71 4.41 -2.91 -7.44
N ARG A 72 3.63 -1.92 -7.90
CA ARG A 72 3.70 -1.41 -9.28
C ARG A 72 5.10 -0.94 -9.62
N TRP A 73 5.74 -0.22 -8.71
CA TRP A 73 7.11 0.22 -8.87
C TRP A 73 8.11 -0.94 -8.81
N SER A 74 7.93 -1.90 -7.90
CA SER A 74 8.81 -3.07 -7.81
C SER A 74 8.75 -3.96 -9.07
N LEU A 75 7.61 -4.03 -9.75
CA LEU A 75 7.43 -4.79 -10.98
C LEU A 75 7.94 -4.06 -12.22
N ASP A 76 7.69 -2.76 -12.31
CA ASP A 76 8.14 -1.92 -13.43
C ASP A 76 8.62 -0.55 -12.87
N PRO A 77 9.91 -0.48 -12.49
CA PRO A 77 10.50 0.69 -11.88
C PRO A 77 10.66 1.82 -12.89
N SER A 78 10.00 2.93 -12.63
CA SER A 78 10.18 4.18 -13.36
C SER A 78 10.18 5.35 -12.38
N LYS A 79 10.65 6.53 -12.82
CA LYS A 79 10.54 7.74 -12.00
C LYS A 79 9.08 8.03 -11.63
N ALA A 80 8.17 7.85 -12.58
CA ALA A 80 6.74 8.09 -12.36
C ALA A 80 6.14 7.12 -11.33
N SER A 81 6.42 5.81 -11.45
CA SER A 81 5.93 4.81 -10.49
C SER A 81 6.57 4.97 -9.10
N TYR A 82 7.82 5.43 -9.02
CA TYR A 82 8.49 5.75 -7.75
C TYR A 82 7.88 6.98 -7.07
N ASP A 83 7.63 8.05 -7.84
CA ASP A 83 7.08 9.30 -7.32
C ASP A 83 5.65 9.12 -6.81
N ALA A 84 4.91 8.15 -7.35
CA ALA A 84 3.58 7.77 -6.89
C ALA A 84 3.56 7.10 -5.49
N ILE A 85 4.70 6.61 -4.99
CA ILE A 85 4.79 6.04 -3.65
C ILE A 85 4.90 7.18 -2.62
N PRO A 86 4.08 7.17 -1.54
CA PRO A 86 4.23 8.11 -0.43
C PRO A 86 5.68 8.16 0.09
N ALA A 87 6.21 9.35 0.34
CA ALA A 87 7.63 9.52 0.65
C ALA A 87 8.09 8.68 1.85
N PHE A 88 7.26 8.60 2.91
CA PHE A 88 7.54 7.79 4.10
C PHE A 88 7.50 6.27 3.86
N TYR A 89 6.98 5.84 2.71
CA TYR A 89 6.80 4.43 2.32
C TYR A 89 7.68 3.99 1.15
N ARG A 90 8.42 4.93 0.54
CA ARG A 90 9.38 4.61 -0.53
C ARG A 90 10.44 3.61 -0.07
N PRO A 91 10.90 2.70 -0.92
CA PRO A 91 11.95 1.75 -0.57
C PRO A 91 13.25 2.45 -0.15
N SER A 92 13.88 1.92 0.89
CA SER A 92 15.16 2.36 1.42
C SER A 92 16.31 1.55 0.80
N PRO A 93 17.53 2.12 0.71
CA PRO A 93 18.70 1.39 0.25
C PRO A 93 18.95 0.09 1.03
N TRP A 94 18.67 0.06 2.33
CA TRP A 94 18.86 -1.11 3.20
C TRP A 94 18.11 -2.35 2.70
N GLN A 95 16.96 -2.16 2.06
CA GLN A 95 16.16 -3.27 1.52
C GLN A 95 16.82 -3.92 0.29
N TYR A 96 17.75 -3.24 -0.39
CA TYR A 96 18.48 -3.81 -1.53
C TYR A 96 19.76 -4.54 -1.12
N PHE A 97 20.37 -4.14 -0.02
CA PHE A 97 21.72 -4.60 0.35
C PHE A 97 21.72 -5.58 1.53
N VAL A 98 20.61 -5.71 2.26
CA VAL A 98 20.54 -6.58 3.44
C VAL A 98 19.45 -7.63 3.25
N MET A 99 19.82 -8.90 3.46
CA MET A 99 18.87 -10.00 3.46
C MET A 99 17.91 -9.87 4.64
N HIS A 100 16.62 -9.85 4.35
CA HIS A 100 15.55 -9.70 5.35
C HIS A 100 14.28 -10.43 4.88
N ALA A 101 13.29 -10.57 5.77
CA ALA A 101 12.02 -11.21 5.40
C ALA A 101 11.19 -10.31 4.48
N HIS A 102 10.70 -10.84 3.36
CA HIS A 102 9.91 -10.10 2.34
C HIS A 102 8.76 -9.26 2.92
N VAL A 103 8.19 -9.67 4.05
CA VAL A 103 7.08 -8.96 4.71
C VAL A 103 7.49 -7.56 5.18
N VAL A 104 8.79 -7.35 5.46
CA VAL A 104 9.34 -6.07 5.93
C VAL A 104 9.23 -5.00 4.84
N ASP A 105 9.29 -5.36 3.56
CA ASP A 105 9.15 -4.40 2.47
C ASP A 105 7.83 -3.63 2.52
N PHE A 106 6.80 -4.29 3.05
CA PHE A 106 5.44 -3.76 3.14
C PHE A 106 5.17 -2.99 4.44
N ALA A 107 6.11 -2.97 5.39
CA ALA A 107 5.95 -2.33 6.69
C ALA A 107 6.05 -0.80 6.62
N PRO A 108 5.06 -0.04 7.12
CA PRO A 108 5.18 1.41 7.23
C PRO A 108 5.76 1.83 8.60
N PRO A 109 6.64 2.85 8.68
CA PRO A 109 7.36 3.58 7.63
C PRO A 109 8.83 3.15 7.44
N VAL A 110 9.54 3.78 6.49
CA VAL A 110 10.98 3.57 6.17
C VAL A 110 11.86 3.29 7.39
N HIS A 111 11.82 4.14 8.42
CA HIS A 111 12.71 4.00 9.58
C HIS A 111 12.49 2.69 10.36
N GLN A 112 11.25 2.21 10.42
CA GLN A 112 10.97 0.91 11.01
C GLN A 112 11.58 -0.21 10.15
N ARG A 113 11.46 -0.12 8.82
CA ARG A 113 12.04 -1.10 7.90
C ARG A 113 13.55 -1.17 8.03
N GLU A 114 14.23 -0.03 8.09
CA GLU A 114 15.68 0.00 8.30
C GLU A 114 16.09 -0.68 9.61
N TYR A 115 15.33 -0.47 10.69
CA TYR A 115 15.54 -1.17 11.96
C TYR A 115 15.32 -2.69 11.83
N LEU A 116 14.26 -3.11 11.16
CA LEU A 116 13.91 -4.52 10.96
C LEU A 116 14.91 -5.24 10.04
N CYS A 117 15.40 -4.58 8.99
CA CYS A 117 16.42 -5.15 8.10
C CYS A 117 17.72 -5.47 8.85
N ARG A 118 18.04 -4.75 9.93
CA ARG A 118 19.25 -4.99 10.74
C ARG A 118 19.10 -6.14 11.74
N LYS A 119 17.90 -6.70 11.90
CA LYS A 119 17.61 -7.78 12.84
C LYS A 119 17.65 -9.13 12.11
N PRO A 120 18.64 -10.00 12.36
CA PRO A 120 18.57 -11.36 11.85
C PRO A 120 17.39 -12.07 12.53
N ASN A 121 16.46 -12.61 11.72
CA ASN A 121 15.22 -13.26 12.15
C ASN A 121 14.34 -12.38 13.07
N PRO A 122 13.74 -11.29 12.54
CA PRO A 122 12.86 -10.44 13.34
C PRO A 122 11.63 -11.25 13.78
N ASP A 123 11.25 -11.13 15.05
CA ASP A 123 9.93 -11.57 15.50
C ASP A 123 8.87 -10.82 14.68
N LEU A 124 8.00 -11.54 13.96
CA LEU A 124 6.97 -10.95 13.10
C LEU A 124 5.64 -10.74 13.84
N SER A 125 5.59 -11.01 15.15
CA SER A 125 4.38 -10.79 15.97
C SER A 125 3.91 -9.33 15.94
N TRP A 126 4.85 -8.37 15.82
CA TRP A 126 4.52 -6.96 15.66
C TRP A 126 3.71 -6.69 14.39
N LEU A 127 3.93 -7.45 13.30
CA LEU A 127 3.25 -7.22 12.03
C LEU A 127 1.76 -7.51 12.16
N THR A 128 1.41 -8.61 12.83
CA THR A 128 0.00 -8.96 13.10
C THR A 128 -0.70 -7.84 13.85
N GLU A 129 -0.07 -7.31 14.90
CA GLU A 129 -0.66 -6.26 15.72
C GLU A 129 -0.72 -4.90 15.00
N ALA A 130 0.34 -4.57 14.25
CA ALA A 130 0.37 -3.37 13.42
C ALA A 130 -0.71 -3.41 12.33
N CYS A 131 -0.89 -4.54 11.65
CA CYS A 131 -1.94 -4.74 10.64
C CYS A 131 -3.35 -4.60 11.22
N LYS A 132 -3.60 -5.17 12.40
CA LYS A 132 -4.90 -5.04 13.08
C LYS A 132 -5.21 -3.59 13.43
N THR A 133 -4.22 -2.88 13.96
CA THR A 133 -4.43 -1.57 14.58
C THR A 133 -4.07 -0.38 13.71
N ILE A 134 -3.53 -0.58 12.51
CA ILE A 134 -3.26 0.53 11.59
C ILE A 134 -4.57 1.22 11.20
N GLU A 135 -4.56 2.55 11.25
CA GLU A 135 -5.67 3.41 10.83
C GLU A 135 -5.15 4.69 10.19
N VAL A 136 -5.84 5.13 9.15
CA VAL A 136 -5.74 6.50 8.63
C VAL A 136 -6.67 7.41 9.42
N VAL A 137 -6.12 8.51 9.91
CA VAL A 137 -6.87 9.62 10.50
C VAL A 137 -7.42 10.46 9.36
N TRP A 138 -8.70 10.26 9.07
CA TRP A 138 -9.43 10.95 8.01
C TRP A 138 -10.73 11.54 8.53
N ASP A 139 -11.07 12.73 8.06
CA ASP A 139 -12.35 13.35 8.36
C ASP A 139 -13.46 12.67 7.55
N ARG A 140 -14.31 11.91 8.24
CA ARG A 140 -15.41 11.15 7.63
C ARG A 140 -16.47 12.01 6.96
N ASN A 141 -16.46 13.33 7.19
CA ASN A 141 -17.35 14.26 6.50
C ASN A 141 -16.84 14.63 5.10
N LYS A 142 -15.58 14.32 4.78
CA LYS A 142 -14.97 14.57 3.48
C LYS A 142 -15.14 13.39 2.54
N ASN A 143 -15.15 13.67 1.25
CA ASN A 143 -15.28 12.65 0.23
C ASN A 143 -13.96 11.88 0.07
N THR A 144 -13.94 10.61 0.44
CA THR A 144 -12.82 9.69 0.19
C THR A 144 -12.62 9.43 -1.31
N PHE A 145 -13.70 9.46 -2.10
CA PHE A 145 -13.69 9.10 -3.51
C PHE A 145 -14.02 10.28 -4.42
N SER A 146 -13.45 10.25 -5.61
CA SER A 146 -13.86 11.04 -6.76
C SER A 146 -14.39 10.11 -7.86
N HIS A 147 -15.46 10.52 -8.51
CA HIS A 147 -16.03 9.82 -9.66
C HIS A 147 -15.47 10.41 -10.96
N ASP A 148 -14.90 9.57 -11.83
CA ASP A 148 -14.52 9.97 -13.18
C ASP A 148 -15.74 9.85 -14.11
N PRO A 149 -16.32 10.96 -14.59
CA PRO A 149 -17.50 10.92 -15.45
C PRO A 149 -17.23 10.30 -16.83
N ARG A 150 -15.97 10.21 -17.27
CA ARG A 150 -15.61 9.65 -18.58
C ARG A 150 -15.56 8.13 -18.57
N THR A 151 -15.10 7.54 -17.46
CA THR A 151 -14.93 6.10 -17.31
C THR A 151 -16.00 5.45 -16.43
N GLY A 152 -16.75 6.24 -15.66
CA GLY A 152 -17.72 5.76 -14.67
C GLY A 152 -17.07 5.09 -13.45
N GLN A 153 -15.74 5.21 -13.31
CA GLN A 153 -14.99 4.57 -12.23
C GLN A 153 -14.79 5.52 -11.05
N TYR A 154 -14.71 4.94 -9.86
CA TYR A 154 -14.31 5.66 -8.65
C TYR A 154 -12.82 5.50 -8.42
N ASP A 155 -12.17 6.61 -8.12
CA ASP A 155 -10.79 6.69 -7.64
C ASP A 155 -10.77 7.43 -6.29
N LEU A 156 -9.64 7.44 -5.58
CA LEU A 156 -9.48 8.26 -4.39
C LEU A 156 -9.51 9.73 -4.77
N SER A 157 -10.18 10.53 -3.96
CA SER A 157 -10.20 11.98 -4.13
C SER A 157 -8.79 12.56 -4.00
N ALA A 158 -8.53 13.70 -4.65
CA ALA A 158 -7.23 14.36 -4.56
C ALA A 158 -6.87 14.73 -3.11
N GLU A 159 -7.86 15.15 -2.32
CA GLU A 159 -7.69 15.46 -0.90
C GLU A 159 -7.28 14.22 -0.09
N PHE A 160 -7.94 13.09 -0.32
CA PHE A 160 -7.61 11.87 0.39
C PHE A 160 -6.23 11.33 -0.02
N LYS A 161 -5.87 11.40 -1.31
CA LYS A 161 -4.52 11.06 -1.80
C LYS A 161 -3.44 11.92 -1.14
N ALA A 162 -3.69 13.23 -0.99
CA ALA A 162 -2.79 14.13 -0.30
C ALA A 162 -2.66 13.77 1.19
N GLU A 163 -3.77 13.43 1.85
CA GLU A 163 -3.78 13.03 3.26
C GLU A 163 -2.96 11.76 3.50
N ILE A 164 -3.23 10.68 2.76
CA ILE A 164 -2.58 9.37 2.97
C ILE A 164 -1.10 9.38 2.59
N SER A 165 -0.63 10.42 1.88
CA SER A 165 0.78 10.62 1.54
C SER A 165 1.62 11.16 2.70
N ARG A 166 0.98 11.62 3.79
CA ARG A 166 1.64 12.14 4.99
C ARG A 166 1.69 11.08 6.08
N LEU A 167 2.85 10.90 6.72
CA LEU A 167 3.02 9.89 7.79
C LEU A 167 2.14 10.20 9.01
N GLU A 168 1.91 11.48 9.28
CA GLU A 168 1.14 12.00 10.42
C GLU A 168 -0.33 11.56 10.38
N SER A 169 -0.85 11.29 9.19
CA SER A 169 -2.19 10.77 8.95
C SER A 169 -2.31 9.30 9.34
N TRP A 170 -1.21 8.59 9.55
CA TRP A 170 -1.22 7.17 9.91
C TRP A 170 -1.00 6.98 11.41
N THR A 171 -1.71 6.00 11.96
CA THR A 171 -1.60 5.66 13.37
C THR A 171 -1.65 4.16 13.61
N TRP A 172 -1.01 3.72 14.70
CA TRP A 172 -1.23 2.40 15.28
C TRP A 172 -1.98 2.48 16.60
N GLY A 173 -2.53 1.34 17.02
CA GLY A 173 -3.11 1.19 18.34
C GLY A 173 -2.04 1.00 19.43
N PRO A 174 -2.38 1.24 20.70
CA PRO A 174 -1.43 1.20 21.81
C PRO A 174 -0.80 -0.18 22.05
N SER A 175 -1.49 -1.26 21.65
CA SER A 175 -1.03 -2.64 21.79
C SER A 175 0.25 -2.96 21.00
N VAL A 176 0.57 -2.21 19.94
CA VAL A 176 1.80 -2.40 19.16
C VAL A 176 3.06 -2.24 20.02
N ARG A 177 3.02 -1.43 21.08
CA ARG A 177 4.16 -1.23 22.00
C ARG A 177 4.62 -2.51 22.68
N ALA A 178 3.75 -3.52 22.83
CA ALA A 178 4.11 -4.80 23.40
C ALA A 178 5.03 -5.63 22.47
N TYR A 179 5.04 -5.33 21.17
CA TYR A 179 5.73 -6.12 20.15
C TYR A 179 6.84 -5.34 19.44
N LEU A 180 6.72 -4.01 19.36
CA LEU A 180 7.67 -3.14 18.68
C LEU A 180 8.27 -2.12 19.66
N PRO A 181 9.52 -2.34 20.10
CA PRO A 181 10.23 -1.35 20.90
C PRO A 181 10.32 -0.01 20.16
N ASN A 182 10.08 1.09 20.87
CA ASN A 182 10.06 2.45 20.33
C ASN A 182 9.02 2.67 19.22
N ALA A 183 7.87 2.00 19.26
CA ALA A 183 6.81 2.15 18.26
C ALA A 183 6.47 3.62 17.95
N ASP A 184 6.43 4.47 18.97
CA ASP A 184 6.17 5.92 18.88
C ASP A 184 7.20 6.70 18.05
N HIS A 185 8.42 6.19 17.87
CA HIS A 185 9.42 6.82 17.01
C HIS A 185 9.14 6.56 15.52
N TYR A 186 8.36 5.53 15.20
CA TYR A 186 8.08 5.14 13.84
C TYR A 186 6.72 5.67 13.37
N MET A 187 5.69 5.55 14.20
CA MET A 187 4.34 5.99 13.83
C MET A 187 3.62 6.51 15.06
N ARG A 188 2.71 7.48 14.86
CA ARG A 188 1.87 7.99 15.94
C ARG A 188 1.02 6.85 16.52
N ILE A 189 0.97 6.76 17.84
CA ILE A 189 0.15 5.77 18.54
C ILE A 189 -1.10 6.44 19.09
N ARG A 190 -2.27 5.83 18.85
CA ARG A 190 -3.56 6.31 19.39
C ARG A 190 -3.60 6.12 20.91
N HIS A 191 -4.16 7.10 21.61
CA HIS A 191 -4.38 7.09 23.05
C HIS A 191 -5.70 6.43 23.41
#